data_AF-A0A7X0MCW5-F1
#
_entry.id   AF-A0A7X0MCW5-F1
#
_cell.length_a   1.000
_cell.length_b   1.000
_cell.length_c   1.000
_cell.angle_alpha   90.00
_cell.angle_beta   90.00
_cell.angle_gamma   90.00
#
_symmetry.space_group_name_H-M   'P 1'
#
loop_
_entity.id
_entity.type
_entity.pdbx_description
1 polymer ?
#
loop_
_entity_poly.entity_id
_entity_poly.type
_entity_poly.pdbx_seq_one_letter_code
_entity_poly.pdbx_strand_id
1 'polypeptide(L)'
;MSKLSVQAPKSVVMIRPHHFTPNPMTAKDNSFQSNDEKRAAAAIAGAAFGEVTHMAEGLAAAGVTVHVFEDKTAATPDSVFPNNWFSTHSGGHVAIYPMYSASRQSERRSDVIEMLKTDYRVQDVIDYSGLEKDHVYLEGTGAMVLDHIGRVAYAVRSNRTNEVALERFCTHFNFEPMVFDAVDRNGKAIYHTNVLMCIGTDFALLGSQMIPDVARRREIIARLEETGRKVIDLSIEQIENFAGNAIELDGRDGRLVVLSARAHAALDMTQIQDIEQSAKLLPFDVSTIELAGGSVRCMLAGIHLSRREPAVTQLLYAAG
;
A
#
# COMPACT_ATOMS: atom_id res chain seq x y z
N MET A 1 5.58 -26.68 -6.17
CA MET A 1 4.51 -25.74 -5.80
C MET A 1 5.16 -24.60 -5.03
N SER A 2 5.11 -23.37 -5.54
CA SER A 2 5.54 -22.19 -4.78
C SER A 2 4.73 -22.14 -3.48
N LYS A 3 5.40 -22.11 -2.32
CA LYS A 3 4.72 -21.93 -1.02
C LYS A 3 4.08 -20.54 -1.05
N LEU A 4 2.78 -20.47 -0.82
CA LEU A 4 2.07 -19.19 -0.66
C LEU A 4 2.79 -18.33 0.40
N SER A 5 3.23 -17.13 0.02
CA SER A 5 3.75 -16.17 1.00
C SER A 5 2.57 -15.52 1.72
N VAL A 6 2.65 -15.46 3.05
CA VAL A 6 1.68 -14.70 3.86
C VAL A 6 1.91 -13.19 3.75
N GLN A 7 3.09 -12.78 3.30
CA GLN A 7 3.49 -11.37 3.12
C GLN A 7 3.12 -10.83 1.74
N ALA A 8 3.29 -11.65 0.68
CA ALA A 8 3.11 -11.22 -0.70
C ALA A 8 1.75 -11.70 -1.24
N PRO A 9 0.74 -10.83 -1.39
CA PRO A 9 -0.54 -11.22 -1.92
C PRO A 9 -0.46 -11.54 -3.42
N LYS A 10 -1.33 -12.45 -3.88
CA LYS A 10 -1.48 -12.83 -5.31
C LYS A 10 -2.49 -11.99 -6.06
N SER A 11 -3.27 -11.19 -5.34
CA SER A 11 -4.36 -10.42 -5.90
C SER A 11 -4.38 -9.02 -5.31
N VAL A 12 -4.82 -8.06 -6.11
CA VAL A 12 -4.88 -6.64 -5.73
C VAL A 12 -6.17 -6.03 -6.22
N VAL A 13 -6.64 -4.99 -5.51
CA VAL A 13 -7.63 -4.04 -6.01
C VAL A 13 -6.92 -2.76 -6.44
N MET A 14 -7.31 -2.25 -7.59
CA MET A 14 -6.91 -0.95 -8.13
C MET A 14 -8.17 -0.14 -8.48
N ILE A 15 -8.08 1.19 -8.35
CA ILE A 15 -9.12 2.10 -8.80
C ILE A 15 -8.57 2.91 -9.98
N ARG A 16 -9.28 2.90 -11.11
CA ARG A 16 -8.92 3.68 -12.30
C ARG A 16 -9.70 4.99 -12.34
N PRO A 17 -9.02 6.15 -12.20
CA PRO A 17 -9.69 7.45 -12.17
C PRO A 17 -9.95 7.99 -13.57
N HIS A 18 -11.15 8.53 -13.82
CA HIS A 18 -11.49 9.25 -15.06
C HIS A 18 -11.23 10.75 -14.95
N HIS A 19 -11.16 11.29 -13.72
CA HIS A 19 -11.02 12.71 -13.43
C HIS A 19 -9.92 12.99 -12.39
N PHE A 20 -8.80 12.27 -12.48
CA PHE A 20 -7.68 12.44 -11.56
C PHE A 20 -7.16 13.89 -11.56
N THR A 21 -6.91 14.41 -10.36
CA THR A 21 -6.23 15.68 -10.13
C THR A 21 -5.55 15.61 -8.76
N PRO A 22 -4.35 16.21 -8.58
CA PRO A 22 -3.79 16.38 -7.25
C PRO A 22 -4.78 17.11 -6.35
N ASN A 23 -5.10 16.55 -5.18
CA ASN A 23 -6.14 17.08 -4.30
C ASN A 23 -5.64 18.30 -3.50
N PRO A 24 -6.21 19.50 -3.68
CA PRO A 24 -5.76 20.67 -2.93
C PRO A 24 -5.96 20.54 -1.41
N MET A 25 -6.89 19.70 -0.95
CA MET A 25 -7.19 19.50 0.47
C MET A 25 -6.11 18.72 1.21
N THR A 26 -5.26 17.96 0.51
CA THR A 26 -4.16 17.18 1.09
C THR A 26 -2.79 17.85 0.91
N ALA A 27 -2.70 18.94 0.15
CA ALA A 27 -1.42 19.57 -0.17
C ALA A 27 -0.69 20.12 1.07
N LYS A 28 -1.43 20.48 2.13
CA LYS A 28 -0.83 21.04 3.36
C LYS A 28 -0.10 19.98 4.20
N ASP A 29 -0.60 18.75 4.22
CA ASP A 29 -0.07 17.67 5.07
C ASP A 29 0.67 16.58 4.28
N ASN A 30 0.62 16.60 2.94
CA ASN A 30 1.42 15.72 2.07
C ASN A 30 2.61 16.48 1.44
N SER A 31 3.82 16.29 1.97
CA SER A 31 5.05 16.92 1.43
C SER A 31 5.51 16.34 0.09
N PHE A 32 4.97 15.21 -0.36
CA PHE A 32 5.30 14.58 -1.63
C PHE A 32 4.41 15.07 -2.77
N GLN A 33 3.33 15.78 -2.45
CA GLN A 33 2.40 16.32 -3.45
C GLN A 33 3.05 17.48 -4.22
N SER A 34 2.84 17.50 -5.53
CA SER A 34 3.34 18.54 -6.42
C SER A 34 2.29 18.93 -7.46
N ASN A 35 2.44 20.11 -8.06
CA ASN A 35 1.54 20.60 -9.09
C ASN A 35 2.23 20.59 -10.45
N ASP A 36 1.48 20.22 -11.48
CA ASP A 36 1.89 20.37 -12.87
C ASP A 36 1.13 21.53 -13.50
N GLU A 37 1.75 22.71 -13.50
CA GLU A 37 1.15 23.93 -14.06
C GLU A 37 1.19 23.96 -15.59
N LYS A 38 1.89 23.01 -16.24
CA LYS A 38 2.10 23.00 -17.69
C LYS A 38 1.03 22.21 -18.43
N ARG A 39 0.57 21.09 -17.86
CA ARG A 39 -0.45 20.25 -18.48
C ARG A 39 -1.86 20.73 -18.11
N ALA A 40 -2.77 20.72 -19.08
CA ALA A 40 -4.18 20.93 -18.82
C ALA A 40 -4.77 19.78 -17.97
N ALA A 41 -5.77 20.07 -17.16
CA ALA A 41 -6.40 19.08 -16.26
C ALA A 41 -6.88 17.81 -17.00
N ALA A 42 -7.45 17.95 -18.20
CA ALA A 42 -7.86 16.80 -19.01
C ALA A 42 -6.68 15.91 -19.46
N ALA A 43 -5.51 16.51 -19.73
CA ALA A 43 -4.30 15.77 -20.08
C ALA A 43 -3.71 15.04 -18.86
N ILE A 44 -3.77 15.65 -17.67
CA ILE A 44 -3.40 15.00 -16.40
C ILE A 44 -4.31 13.80 -16.13
N ALA A 45 -5.63 13.98 -16.23
CA ALA A 45 -6.59 12.90 -16.03
C ALA A 45 -6.40 11.75 -17.04
N GLY A 46 -6.20 12.08 -18.33
CA GLY A 46 -5.95 11.08 -19.38
C GLY A 46 -4.64 10.30 -19.18
N ALA A 47 -3.58 10.97 -18.74
CA ALA A 47 -2.29 10.32 -18.44
C ALA A 47 -2.42 9.38 -17.22
N ALA A 48 -3.02 9.85 -16.12
CA ALA A 48 -3.26 9.04 -14.93
C ALA A 48 -4.12 7.79 -15.23
N PHE A 49 -5.16 7.93 -16.06
CA PHE A 49 -5.96 6.81 -16.54
C PHE A 49 -5.10 5.78 -17.30
N GLY A 50 -4.22 6.25 -18.19
CA GLY A 50 -3.29 5.43 -18.94
C GLY A 50 -2.27 4.71 -18.05
N GLU A 51 -1.68 5.41 -17.09
CA GLU A 51 -0.72 4.86 -16.12
C GLU A 51 -1.34 3.72 -15.30
N VAL A 52 -2.55 3.92 -14.75
CA VAL A 52 -3.28 2.85 -14.03
C VAL A 52 -3.58 1.66 -14.94
N THR A 53 -3.98 1.92 -16.19
CA THR A 53 -4.30 0.87 -17.15
C THR A 53 -3.07 0.03 -17.49
N HIS A 54 -1.96 0.65 -17.85
CA HIS A 54 -0.72 -0.05 -18.16
C HIS A 54 -0.17 -0.84 -16.96
N MET A 55 -0.30 -0.28 -15.76
CA MET A 55 0.10 -0.99 -14.54
C MET A 55 -0.77 -2.22 -14.28
N ALA A 56 -2.09 -2.11 -14.41
CA ALA A 56 -3.01 -3.24 -14.26
C ALA A 56 -2.71 -4.35 -15.28
N GLU A 57 -2.46 -3.99 -16.55
CA GLU A 57 -2.10 -4.95 -17.61
C GLU A 57 -0.75 -5.63 -17.34
N GLY A 58 0.27 -4.87 -16.94
CA GLY A 58 1.59 -5.42 -16.63
C GLY A 58 1.58 -6.35 -15.41
N LEU A 59 0.81 -6.02 -14.37
CA LEU A 59 0.60 -6.89 -13.22
C LEU A 59 -0.11 -8.19 -13.61
N ALA A 60 -1.17 -8.09 -14.43
CA ALA A 60 -1.88 -9.26 -14.95
C ALA A 60 -0.97 -10.16 -15.80
N ALA A 61 -0.13 -9.56 -16.66
CA ALA A 61 0.85 -10.29 -17.47
C ALA A 61 1.90 -11.03 -16.62
N ALA A 62 2.24 -10.47 -15.45
CA ALA A 62 3.14 -11.08 -14.46
C ALA A 62 2.46 -12.14 -13.58
N GLY A 63 1.15 -12.39 -13.77
CA GLY A 63 0.39 -13.44 -13.08
C GLY A 63 -0.33 -12.98 -11.80
N VAL A 64 -0.35 -11.69 -11.51
CA VAL A 64 -1.13 -11.12 -10.41
C VAL A 64 -2.59 -11.01 -10.84
N THR A 65 -3.54 -11.41 -9.98
CA THR A 65 -4.97 -11.15 -10.24
C THR A 65 -5.29 -9.70 -9.91
N VAL A 66 -5.68 -8.90 -10.90
CA VAL A 66 -5.97 -7.48 -10.73
C VAL A 66 -7.48 -7.25 -10.86
N HIS A 67 -8.08 -6.68 -9.82
CA HIS A 67 -9.46 -6.21 -9.83
C HIS A 67 -9.47 -4.70 -10.01
N VAL A 68 -9.83 -4.23 -11.20
CA VAL A 68 -9.89 -2.80 -11.52
C VAL A 68 -11.32 -2.31 -11.40
N PHE A 69 -11.53 -1.24 -10.62
CA PHE A 69 -12.80 -0.54 -10.52
C PHE A 69 -12.70 0.86 -11.12
N GLU A 70 -13.69 1.27 -11.90
CA GLU A 70 -13.73 2.61 -12.49
C GLU A 70 -14.24 3.63 -11.48
N ASP A 71 -13.52 4.74 -11.30
CA ASP A 71 -14.06 5.97 -10.69
C ASP A 71 -14.35 7.00 -11.78
N LYS A 72 -15.64 7.18 -12.06
CA LYS A 72 -16.16 8.13 -13.05
C LYS A 72 -16.53 9.47 -12.43
N THR A 73 -16.33 9.66 -11.13
CA THR A 73 -16.67 10.89 -10.44
C THR A 73 -15.51 11.88 -10.49
N ALA A 74 -15.82 13.17 -10.33
CA ALA A 74 -14.82 14.20 -10.07
C ALA A 74 -14.73 14.57 -8.59
N ALA A 75 -15.48 13.88 -7.72
CA ALA A 75 -15.62 14.21 -6.31
C ALA A 75 -14.53 13.58 -5.43
N THR A 76 -13.89 12.52 -5.92
CA THR A 76 -12.90 11.71 -5.20
C THR A 76 -11.55 11.70 -5.94
N PRO A 77 -10.81 12.82 -5.96
CA PRO A 77 -9.59 12.97 -6.75
C PRO A 77 -8.46 11.99 -6.37
N ASP A 78 -8.41 11.53 -5.12
CA ASP A 78 -7.42 10.58 -4.61
C ASP A 78 -7.93 9.12 -4.57
N SER A 79 -9.09 8.82 -5.19
CA SER A 79 -9.68 7.46 -5.17
C SER A 79 -8.76 6.37 -5.75
N VAL A 80 -7.78 6.77 -6.56
CA VAL A 80 -6.71 5.92 -7.10
C VAL A 80 -5.86 5.26 -6.02
N PHE A 81 -5.95 5.68 -4.74
CA PHE A 81 -5.24 5.11 -3.60
C PHE A 81 -6.15 4.28 -2.67
N PRO A 82 -6.65 3.10 -3.12
CA PRO A 82 -7.58 2.29 -2.34
C PRO A 82 -6.99 1.76 -1.03
N ASN A 83 -5.67 1.65 -0.95
CA ASN A 83 -4.95 1.07 0.18
C ASN A 83 -5.12 1.89 1.48
N ASN A 84 -5.59 3.13 1.38
CA ASN A 84 -5.78 4.03 2.51
C ASN A 84 -7.11 3.81 3.24
N TRP A 85 -8.16 3.35 2.56
CA TRP A 85 -9.48 3.27 3.17
C TRP A 85 -9.93 1.85 3.49
N PHE A 86 -9.27 0.81 2.93
CA PHE A 86 -9.45 -0.57 3.39
C PHE A 86 -8.19 -1.42 3.29
N SER A 87 -8.24 -2.57 3.94
CA SER A 87 -7.25 -3.63 3.83
C SER A 87 -7.91 -4.99 4.07
N THR A 88 -7.18 -6.05 3.76
CA THR A 88 -7.65 -7.42 3.97
C THR A 88 -6.58 -8.25 4.65
N HIS A 89 -7.02 -9.24 5.43
CA HIS A 89 -6.17 -10.02 6.31
C HIS A 89 -6.52 -11.51 6.25
N SER A 90 -5.53 -12.34 6.55
CA SER A 90 -5.70 -13.78 6.74
C SER A 90 -6.80 -14.06 7.78
N GLY A 91 -7.47 -15.20 7.65
CA GLY A 91 -8.66 -15.52 8.46
C GLY A 91 -9.97 -14.99 7.88
N GLY A 92 -9.91 -14.19 6.81
CA GLY A 92 -11.10 -13.70 6.11
C GLY A 92 -11.59 -12.35 6.62
N HIS A 93 -10.71 -11.51 7.18
CA HIS A 93 -11.11 -10.24 7.77
C HIS A 93 -10.84 -9.07 6.82
N VAL A 94 -11.76 -8.12 6.79
CA VAL A 94 -11.63 -6.85 6.05
C VAL A 94 -11.72 -5.71 7.05
N ALA A 95 -10.82 -4.74 6.96
CA ALA A 95 -10.87 -3.50 7.74
C ALA A 95 -11.27 -2.33 6.83
N ILE A 96 -12.19 -1.48 7.29
CA ILE A 96 -12.51 -0.19 6.67
C ILE A 96 -12.08 0.92 7.61
N TYR A 97 -11.42 1.95 7.09
CA TYR A 97 -10.64 2.88 7.88
C TYR A 97 -11.20 4.31 7.93
N PRO A 98 -10.99 5.04 9.05
CA PRO A 98 -11.30 6.45 9.18
C PRO A 98 -10.21 7.30 8.51
N MET A 99 -10.63 8.21 7.63
CA MET A 99 -9.76 9.06 6.81
C MET A 99 -9.69 10.48 7.37
N TYR A 100 -8.49 11.06 7.39
CA TYR A 100 -8.27 12.39 7.98
C TYR A 100 -8.93 13.51 7.17
N SER A 101 -8.71 13.51 5.86
CA SER A 101 -9.29 14.51 4.97
C SER A 101 -10.74 14.17 4.64
N ALA A 102 -11.66 15.12 4.85
CA ALA A 102 -13.08 14.94 4.58
C ALA A 102 -13.37 14.54 3.11
N SER A 103 -12.61 15.08 2.14
CA SER A 103 -12.73 14.69 0.73
C SER A 103 -12.45 13.20 0.48
N ARG A 104 -11.61 12.59 1.33
CA ARG A 104 -11.20 11.20 1.20
C ARG A 104 -12.17 10.22 1.88
N GLN A 105 -13.01 10.71 2.79
CA GLN A 105 -14.02 9.89 3.46
C GLN A 105 -15.07 9.34 2.47
N SER A 106 -15.33 10.07 1.37
CA SER A 106 -16.20 9.63 0.28
C SER A 106 -15.57 8.64 -0.70
N GLU A 107 -14.28 8.32 -0.57
CA GLU A 107 -13.60 7.34 -1.45
C GLU A 107 -13.99 5.89 -1.14
N ARG A 108 -14.57 5.62 0.03
CA ARG A 108 -14.97 4.28 0.44
C ARG A 108 -16.04 3.71 -0.48
N ARG A 109 -15.78 2.52 -1.02
CA ARG A 109 -16.58 1.90 -2.06
C ARG A 109 -17.18 0.57 -1.61
N SER A 110 -18.51 0.51 -1.55
CA SER A 110 -19.23 -0.71 -1.16
C SER A 110 -19.12 -1.81 -2.22
N ASP A 111 -19.06 -1.47 -3.50
CA ASP A 111 -18.94 -2.45 -4.60
C ASP A 111 -17.64 -3.25 -4.55
N VAL A 112 -16.54 -2.64 -4.07
CA VAL A 112 -15.29 -3.34 -3.78
C VAL A 112 -15.50 -4.39 -2.68
N ILE A 113 -16.16 -4.01 -1.58
CA ILE A 113 -16.42 -4.92 -0.44
C ILE A 113 -17.36 -6.06 -0.85
N GLU A 114 -18.38 -5.79 -1.65
CA GLU A 114 -19.29 -6.81 -2.16
C GLU A 114 -18.60 -7.79 -3.12
N MET A 115 -17.68 -7.32 -3.96
CA MET A 115 -16.81 -8.21 -4.75
C MET A 115 -15.98 -9.11 -3.84
N LEU A 116 -15.36 -8.57 -2.79
CA LEU A 116 -14.56 -9.37 -1.85
C LEU A 116 -15.42 -10.47 -1.19
N LYS A 117 -16.65 -10.16 -0.76
CA LYS A 117 -17.56 -11.15 -0.17
C LYS A 117 -17.97 -12.24 -1.16
N THR A 118 -18.12 -11.87 -2.43
CA THR A 118 -18.58 -12.75 -3.53
C THR A 118 -17.47 -13.68 -4.01
N ASP A 119 -16.25 -13.16 -4.19
CA ASP A 119 -15.16 -13.86 -4.86
C ASP A 119 -14.14 -14.47 -3.87
N TYR A 120 -14.10 -13.94 -2.65
CA TYR A 120 -13.20 -14.37 -1.58
C TYR A 120 -13.96 -14.83 -0.34
N ARG A 121 -13.25 -15.54 0.54
CA ARG A 121 -13.75 -16.01 1.83
C ARG A 121 -13.64 -14.89 2.85
N VAL A 122 -14.64 -14.01 2.87
CA VAL A 122 -14.82 -13.00 3.92
C VAL A 122 -15.63 -13.60 5.07
N GLN A 123 -15.10 -13.51 6.28
CA GLN A 123 -15.75 -13.87 7.54
C GLN A 123 -16.32 -12.64 8.24
N ASP A 124 -15.55 -11.55 8.28
CA ASP A 124 -15.92 -10.35 9.01
C ASP A 124 -15.46 -9.07 8.31
N VAL A 125 -16.22 -8.00 8.48
CA VAL A 125 -15.92 -6.65 8.01
C VAL A 125 -15.99 -5.71 9.20
N ILE A 126 -14.83 -5.22 9.61
CA ILE A 126 -14.69 -4.32 10.76
C ILE A 126 -14.58 -2.89 10.23
N ASP A 127 -15.61 -2.09 10.47
CA ASP A 127 -15.67 -0.69 10.01
C ASP A 127 -15.31 0.28 11.15
N TYR A 128 -14.17 0.96 10.98
CA TYR A 128 -13.68 1.98 11.89
C TYR A 128 -14.05 3.41 11.46
N SER A 129 -14.77 3.59 10.34
CA SER A 129 -15.12 4.92 9.80
C SER A 129 -15.93 5.77 10.78
N GLY A 130 -16.67 5.13 11.70
CA GLY A 130 -17.38 5.83 12.78
C GLY A 130 -16.48 6.67 13.71
N LEU A 131 -15.17 6.35 13.79
CA LEU A 131 -14.21 7.08 14.62
C LEU A 131 -13.91 8.50 14.11
N GLU A 132 -14.26 8.81 12.86
CA GLU A 132 -14.07 10.13 12.25
C GLU A 132 -14.81 11.24 13.02
N LYS A 133 -15.93 10.89 13.68
CA LYS A 133 -16.73 11.81 14.50
C LYS A 133 -15.99 12.31 15.74
N ASP A 134 -15.02 11.53 16.21
CA ASP A 134 -14.20 11.83 17.38
C ASP A 134 -12.79 12.32 16.99
N HIS A 135 -12.58 12.65 15.71
CA HIS A 135 -11.28 13.04 15.16
C HIS A 135 -10.17 12.00 15.34
N VAL A 136 -10.55 10.71 15.30
CA VAL A 136 -9.62 9.58 15.40
C VAL A 136 -9.47 8.93 14.02
N TYR A 137 -8.24 8.94 13.49
CA TYR A 137 -7.93 8.58 12.10
C TYR A 137 -6.85 7.49 12.00
N LEU A 138 -6.93 6.66 10.97
CA LEU A 138 -5.94 5.63 10.66
C LEU A 138 -6.06 5.28 9.18
N GLU A 139 -5.29 5.91 8.30
CA GLU A 139 -5.44 5.77 6.84
C GLU A 139 -4.84 4.47 6.27
N GLY A 140 -5.35 3.35 6.78
CA GLY A 140 -5.12 2.02 6.25
C GLY A 140 -3.65 1.68 6.08
N THR A 141 -3.34 0.94 5.03
CA THR A 141 -1.96 0.53 4.70
C THR A 141 -1.12 1.64 4.07
N GLY A 142 -1.63 2.88 4.06
CA GLY A 142 -0.80 4.08 3.91
C GLY A 142 -0.15 4.46 5.22
N ALA A 143 -0.99 4.59 6.26
CA ALA A 143 -0.57 4.90 7.63
C ALA A 143 0.21 3.76 8.31
N MET A 144 0.00 2.50 7.90
CA MET A 144 0.69 1.35 8.48
C MET A 144 1.37 0.47 7.43
N VAL A 145 2.53 -0.11 7.77
CA VAL A 145 3.17 -1.18 7.00
C VAL A 145 3.16 -2.44 7.84
N LEU A 146 2.56 -3.50 7.30
CA LEU A 146 2.29 -4.74 8.03
C LEU A 146 3.36 -5.78 7.72
N ASP A 147 4.00 -6.27 8.78
CA ASP A 147 4.76 -7.51 8.73
C ASP A 147 3.81 -8.67 9.07
N HIS A 148 3.35 -9.37 8.04
CA HIS A 148 2.46 -10.51 8.19
C HIS A 148 3.17 -11.75 8.77
N ILE A 149 4.50 -11.81 8.69
CA ILE A 149 5.34 -12.90 9.24
C ILE A 149 5.64 -12.63 10.70
N GLY A 150 6.24 -11.49 11.01
CA GLY A 150 6.59 -11.07 12.38
C GLY A 150 5.39 -10.60 13.21
N ARG A 151 4.22 -10.41 12.58
CA ARG A 151 2.98 -9.91 13.19
C ARG A 151 3.14 -8.56 13.86
N VAL A 152 3.86 -7.64 13.19
CA VAL A 152 4.06 -6.25 13.65
C VAL A 152 3.40 -5.28 12.68
N ALA A 153 2.71 -4.26 13.21
CA ALA A 153 2.22 -3.12 12.46
C ALA A 153 3.11 -1.92 12.73
N TYR A 154 3.97 -1.57 11.77
CA TYR A 154 4.84 -0.40 11.85
C TYR A 154 4.05 0.84 11.43
N ALA A 155 4.09 1.88 12.25
CA ALA A 155 3.33 3.09 12.00
C ALA A 155 4.07 4.36 12.45
N VAL A 156 4.26 5.29 11.53
CA VAL A 156 4.74 6.65 11.81
C VAL A 156 3.59 7.45 12.42
N ARG A 157 3.90 8.17 13.50
CA ARG A 157 2.98 9.13 14.12
C ARG A 157 2.75 10.33 13.21
N SER A 158 1.49 10.56 12.83
CA SER A 158 1.08 11.68 11.98
C SER A 158 -0.40 12.02 12.19
N ASN A 159 -0.90 13.05 11.52
CA ASN A 159 -2.34 13.38 11.53
C ASN A 159 -3.23 12.24 10.98
N ARG A 160 -2.63 11.30 10.25
CA ARG A 160 -3.30 10.18 9.56
C ARG A 160 -3.14 8.85 10.30
N THR A 161 -2.47 8.87 11.46
CA THR A 161 -2.20 7.70 12.29
C THR A 161 -2.45 8.02 13.77
N ASN A 162 -3.60 7.61 14.29
CA ASN A 162 -3.92 7.69 15.71
C ASN A 162 -3.55 6.38 16.42
N GLU A 163 -2.83 6.48 17.54
CA GLU A 163 -2.35 5.31 18.30
C GLU A 163 -3.48 4.46 18.86
N VAL A 164 -4.56 5.06 19.34
CA VAL A 164 -5.73 4.32 19.86
C VAL A 164 -6.42 3.53 18.75
N ALA A 165 -6.55 4.11 17.56
CA ALA A 165 -7.09 3.39 16.40
C ALA A 165 -6.16 2.24 15.98
N LEU A 166 -4.84 2.47 15.99
CA LEU A 166 -3.84 1.45 15.67
C LEU A 166 -3.87 0.29 16.68
N GLU A 167 -3.95 0.57 17.99
CA GLU A 167 -4.06 -0.46 19.04
C GLU A 167 -5.32 -1.31 18.87
N ARG A 168 -6.47 -0.69 18.56
CA ARG A 168 -7.72 -1.40 18.26
C ARG A 168 -7.58 -2.29 17.03
N PHE A 169 -6.96 -1.77 15.96
CA PHE A 169 -6.65 -2.56 14.77
C PHE A 169 -5.74 -3.75 15.13
N CYS A 170 -4.64 -3.50 15.83
CA CYS A 170 -3.68 -4.52 16.23
C CYS A 170 -4.32 -5.62 17.09
N THR A 171 -5.22 -5.24 18.00
CA THR A 171 -5.99 -6.18 18.83
C THR A 171 -6.93 -7.06 17.99
N HIS A 172 -7.71 -6.46 17.09
CA HIS A 172 -8.66 -7.22 16.25
C HIS A 172 -7.96 -8.13 15.25
N PHE A 173 -6.85 -7.67 14.67
CA PHE A 173 -6.16 -8.36 13.59
C PHE A 173 -4.91 -9.12 14.06
N ASN A 174 -4.66 -9.21 15.37
CA ASN A 174 -3.55 -9.92 16.01
C ASN A 174 -2.16 -9.48 15.50
N PHE A 175 -1.90 -8.17 15.56
CA PHE A 175 -0.60 -7.56 15.33
C PHE A 175 -0.09 -6.90 16.63
N GLU A 176 1.22 -6.74 16.75
CA GLU A 176 1.86 -5.87 17.73
C GLU A 176 2.01 -4.47 17.12
N PRO A 177 1.52 -3.40 17.78
CA PRO A 177 1.73 -2.04 17.29
C PRO A 177 3.16 -1.57 17.55
N MET A 178 3.85 -1.06 16.53
CA MET A 178 5.13 -0.38 16.67
C MET A 178 5.04 1.04 16.12
N VAL A 179 4.75 1.99 17.02
CA VAL A 179 4.64 3.41 16.71
C VAL A 179 5.98 4.10 16.88
N PHE A 180 6.35 4.96 15.93
CA PHE A 180 7.59 5.74 15.99
C PHE A 180 7.45 7.09 15.29
N ASP A 181 8.40 7.98 15.53
CA ASP A 181 8.50 9.26 14.85
C ASP A 181 9.47 9.15 13.67
N ALA A 182 9.06 9.71 12.52
CA ALA A 182 9.93 9.87 11.36
C ALA A 182 9.67 11.25 10.73
N VAL A 183 10.73 11.88 10.23
CA VAL A 183 10.69 13.24 9.68
C VAL A 183 11.38 13.33 8.33
N ASP A 184 10.89 14.22 7.47
CA ASP A 184 11.53 14.57 6.21
C ASP A 184 12.80 15.41 6.40
N ARG A 185 13.46 15.78 5.30
CA ARG A 185 14.68 16.60 5.34
C ARG A 185 14.52 17.97 6.01
N ASN A 186 13.28 18.45 6.13
CA ASN A 186 12.94 19.73 6.74
C ASN A 186 12.45 19.56 8.19
N GLY A 187 12.48 18.34 8.74
CA GLY A 187 11.99 18.04 10.08
C GLY A 187 10.47 17.93 10.19
N LYS A 188 9.73 17.88 9.07
CA LYS A 188 8.27 17.69 9.07
C LYS A 188 7.96 16.19 9.19
N ALA A 189 6.99 15.85 10.02
CA ALA A 189 6.57 14.45 10.21
C ALA A 189 6.18 13.78 8.87
N ILE A 190 6.63 12.54 8.67
CA ILE A 190 6.22 11.72 7.54
C ILE A 190 4.76 11.34 7.70
N TYR A 191 3.95 11.60 6.66
CA TYR A 191 2.50 11.53 6.77
C TYR A 191 1.96 10.09 6.71
N HIS A 192 2.60 9.21 5.91
CA HIS A 192 2.25 7.80 5.72
C HIS A 192 3.50 6.92 5.83
N THR A 193 3.42 5.83 6.59
CA THR A 193 4.55 4.90 6.80
C THR A 193 4.99 4.21 5.52
N ASN A 194 4.08 3.96 4.58
CA ASN A 194 4.38 3.25 3.34
C ASN A 194 5.22 4.07 2.34
N VAL A 195 5.51 5.34 2.60
CA VAL A 195 6.50 6.10 1.82
C VAL A 195 7.92 5.88 2.36
N LEU A 196 8.02 5.52 3.64
CA LEU A 196 9.27 5.36 4.38
C LEU A 196 9.83 3.94 4.26
N MET A 197 8.96 2.94 4.16
CA MET A 197 9.37 1.54 4.21
C MET A 197 8.47 0.59 3.43
N CYS A 198 9.05 -0.52 2.99
CA CYS A 198 8.38 -1.67 2.38
C CYS A 198 8.89 -2.95 3.03
N ILE A 199 7.99 -3.85 3.40
CA ILE A 199 8.34 -5.16 3.98
C ILE A 199 8.02 -6.24 2.95
N GLY A 200 9.07 -6.88 2.41
CA GLY A 200 8.97 -8.09 1.60
C GLY A 200 9.10 -9.34 2.45
N THR A 201 9.20 -10.51 1.82
CA THR A 201 9.35 -11.78 2.53
C THR A 201 10.77 -11.96 3.06
N ASP A 202 11.79 -11.67 2.24
CA ASP A 202 13.23 -11.87 2.59
C ASP A 202 14.02 -10.57 2.76
N PHE A 203 13.40 -9.42 2.49
CA PHE A 203 14.03 -8.11 2.63
C PHE A 203 13.05 -7.09 3.21
N ALA A 204 13.59 -5.98 3.71
CA ALA A 204 12.81 -4.79 4.04
C ALA A 204 13.57 -3.56 3.53
N LEU A 205 12.87 -2.66 2.85
CA LEU A 205 13.38 -1.33 2.49
C LEU A 205 13.04 -0.36 3.63
N LEU A 206 14.00 0.44 4.08
CA LEU A 206 13.77 1.35 5.22
C LEU A 206 14.57 2.64 5.06
N GLY A 207 13.89 3.80 5.10
CA GLY A 207 14.55 5.10 5.22
C GLY A 207 15.05 5.38 6.64
N SER A 208 16.05 4.64 7.14
CA SER A 208 16.38 4.66 8.57
C SER A 208 16.91 6.01 9.08
N GLN A 209 17.53 6.81 8.21
CA GLN A 209 18.03 8.15 8.55
C GLN A 209 16.91 9.13 8.93
N MET A 210 15.68 8.86 8.47
CA MET A 210 14.51 9.69 8.74
C MET A 210 13.87 9.41 10.10
N ILE A 211 14.38 8.42 10.86
CA ILE A 211 13.95 8.08 12.23
C ILE A 211 14.95 8.70 13.21
N PRO A 212 14.63 9.84 13.87
CA PRO A 212 15.61 10.57 14.69
C PRO A 212 16.01 9.83 15.97
N ASP A 213 15.08 9.09 16.57
CA ASP A 213 15.35 8.27 17.75
C ASP A 213 16.20 7.06 17.36
N VAL A 214 17.48 7.13 17.73
CA VAL A 214 18.47 6.10 17.43
C VAL A 214 18.14 4.76 18.11
N ALA A 215 17.56 4.77 19.31
CA ALA A 215 17.19 3.53 20.01
C ALA A 215 16.01 2.86 19.31
N ARG A 216 14.95 3.63 19.02
CA ARG A 216 13.79 3.14 18.27
C ARG A 216 14.16 2.64 16.88
N ARG A 217 15.05 3.33 16.17
CA ARG A 217 15.58 2.89 14.87
C ARG A 217 16.27 1.54 14.95
N ARG A 218 17.13 1.32 15.96
CA ARG A 218 17.80 0.02 16.15
C ARG A 218 16.80 -1.10 16.47
N GLU A 219 15.80 -0.81 17.28
CA GLU A 219 14.73 -1.75 17.61
C GLU A 219 13.93 -2.16 16.37
N ILE A 220 13.54 -1.20 15.52
CA ILE A 220 12.84 -1.48 14.26
C ILE A 220 13.67 -2.39 13.36
N ILE A 221 14.95 -2.07 13.17
CA ILE A 221 15.88 -2.87 12.34
C ILE A 221 15.99 -4.29 12.91
N ALA A 222 16.22 -4.42 14.22
CA ALA A 222 16.33 -5.72 14.87
C ALA A 222 15.06 -6.56 14.69
N ARG A 223 13.87 -5.97 14.88
CA ARG A 223 12.58 -6.67 14.69
C ARG A 223 12.36 -7.13 13.25
N LEU A 224 12.79 -6.34 12.26
CA LEU A 224 12.75 -6.76 10.85
C LEU A 224 13.70 -7.94 10.60
N GLU A 225 14.93 -7.87 11.12
CA GLU A 225 15.96 -8.90 10.96
C GLU A 225 15.65 -10.21 11.71
N GLU A 226 14.90 -10.16 12.81
CA GLU A 226 14.50 -11.35 13.60
C GLU A 226 13.76 -12.42 12.78
N THR A 227 13.11 -12.00 11.69
CA THR A 227 12.41 -12.89 10.75
C THR A 227 13.32 -13.43 9.63
N GLY A 228 14.62 -13.11 9.66
CA GLY A 228 15.61 -13.49 8.66
C GLY A 228 15.73 -12.53 7.48
N ARG A 229 15.06 -11.38 7.53
CA ARG A 229 15.10 -10.40 6.43
C ARG A 229 16.41 -9.63 6.41
N LYS A 230 16.86 -9.30 5.19
CA LYS A 230 17.89 -8.28 4.97
C LYS A 230 17.26 -6.89 4.98
N VAL A 231 17.69 -6.02 5.90
CA VAL A 231 17.30 -4.61 5.88
C VAL A 231 18.18 -3.86 4.87
N ILE A 232 17.54 -3.27 3.87
CA ILE A 232 18.14 -2.46 2.83
C ILE A 232 17.82 -1.00 3.16
N ASP A 233 18.83 -0.26 3.61
CA ASP A 233 18.68 1.14 3.98
C ASP A 233 18.47 2.01 2.72
N LEU A 234 17.49 2.90 2.78
CA LEU A 234 17.19 3.87 1.73
C LEU A 234 17.66 5.26 2.17
N SER A 235 18.32 5.98 1.27
CA SER A 235 18.69 7.37 1.51
C SER A 235 17.46 8.28 1.51
N ILE A 236 17.58 9.48 2.08
CA ILE A 236 16.50 10.48 2.04
C ILE A 236 16.10 10.81 0.59
N GLU A 237 17.08 10.91 -0.32
CA GLU A 237 16.83 11.15 -1.74
C GLU A 237 16.06 9.99 -2.40
N GLN A 238 16.35 8.75 -2.03
CA GLN A 238 15.62 7.58 -2.52
C GLN A 238 14.17 7.58 -2.03
N ILE A 239 13.95 7.94 -0.76
CA ILE A 239 12.59 8.09 -0.21
C ILE A 239 11.83 9.20 -0.94
N GLU A 240 12.45 10.36 -1.20
CA GLU A 240 11.86 11.46 -1.98
C GLU A 240 11.54 11.08 -3.45
N ASN A 241 12.18 10.02 -3.95
CA ASN A 241 11.90 9.39 -5.23
C ASN A 241 11.03 8.12 -5.09
N PHE A 242 10.31 7.97 -3.99
CA PHE A 242 9.34 6.91 -3.72
C PHE A 242 9.90 5.48 -3.61
N ALA A 243 11.21 5.31 -3.35
CA ALA A 243 11.81 3.97 -3.22
C ALA A 243 11.21 3.12 -2.09
N GLY A 244 10.69 3.74 -1.03
CA GLY A 244 9.97 3.04 0.04
C GLY A 244 8.53 2.65 -0.35
N ASN A 245 7.94 3.31 -1.36
CA ASN A 245 6.55 3.10 -1.79
C ASN A 245 6.42 1.92 -2.77
N ALA A 246 6.94 0.78 -2.35
CA ALA A 246 6.93 -0.48 -3.09
C ALA A 246 6.06 -1.54 -2.39
N ILE A 247 5.73 -2.61 -3.09
CA ILE A 247 5.03 -3.77 -2.54
C ILE A 247 5.58 -5.07 -3.13
N GLU A 248 5.74 -6.10 -2.29
CA GLU A 248 6.00 -7.45 -2.77
C GLU A 248 4.67 -8.14 -3.11
N LEU A 249 4.57 -8.72 -4.31
CA LEU A 249 3.44 -9.52 -4.78
C LEU A 249 3.92 -10.91 -5.18
N ASP A 250 3.03 -11.91 -5.13
CA ASP A 250 3.33 -13.25 -5.63
C ASP A 250 2.77 -13.40 -7.06
N GLY A 251 3.68 -13.43 -8.03
CA GLY A 251 3.38 -13.57 -9.46
C GLY A 251 3.38 -15.02 -9.93
N ARG A 252 3.27 -15.23 -11.25
CA ARG A 252 3.31 -16.57 -11.85
C ARG A 252 4.68 -17.23 -11.68
N ASP A 253 5.73 -16.46 -11.93
CA ASP A 253 7.11 -16.95 -12.05
C ASP A 253 7.95 -16.70 -10.78
N GLY A 254 7.29 -16.31 -9.67
CA GLY A 254 7.93 -15.99 -8.39
C GLY A 254 7.45 -14.65 -7.83
N ARG A 255 8.08 -14.23 -6.74
CA ARG A 255 7.79 -12.95 -6.09
C ARG A 255 8.26 -11.78 -6.96
N LEU A 256 7.49 -10.71 -6.91
CA LEU A 256 7.69 -9.47 -7.63
C LEU A 256 7.78 -8.33 -6.62
N VAL A 257 8.67 -7.38 -6.83
CA VAL A 257 8.63 -6.09 -6.12
C VAL A 257 8.15 -5.05 -7.11
N VAL A 258 6.95 -4.54 -6.87
CA VAL A 258 6.33 -3.53 -7.70
C VAL A 258 6.64 -2.16 -7.13
N LEU A 259 7.19 -1.29 -7.96
CA LEU A 259 7.62 0.06 -7.61
C LEU A 259 7.49 0.99 -8.81
N SER A 260 7.62 2.31 -8.62
CA SER A 260 7.62 3.23 -9.76
C SER A 260 8.94 3.17 -10.54
N ALA A 261 8.91 3.55 -11.82
CA ALA A 261 10.12 3.70 -12.63
C ALA A 261 11.10 4.71 -12.01
N ARG A 262 10.56 5.75 -11.37
CA ARG A 262 11.32 6.75 -10.61
C ARG A 262 11.99 6.14 -9.38
N ALA A 263 11.26 5.35 -8.60
CA ALA A 263 11.80 4.61 -7.46
C ALA A 263 12.92 3.65 -7.88
N HIS A 264 12.67 2.87 -8.93
CA HIS A 264 13.66 1.94 -9.48
C HIS A 264 14.94 2.66 -9.94
N ALA A 265 14.83 3.80 -10.62
CA ALA A 265 15.97 4.58 -11.07
C ALA A 265 16.78 5.22 -9.93
N ALA A 266 16.18 5.38 -8.74
CA ALA A 266 16.86 5.93 -7.56
C ALA A 266 17.62 4.87 -6.76
N LEU A 267 17.30 3.58 -6.91
CA LEU A 267 18.00 2.49 -6.24
C LEU A 267 19.42 2.33 -6.82
N ASP A 268 20.37 2.01 -5.95
CA ASP A 268 21.71 1.65 -6.39
C ASP A 268 21.78 0.17 -6.81
N MET A 269 22.84 -0.19 -7.53
CA MET A 269 23.02 -1.54 -8.05
C MET A 269 23.10 -2.61 -6.96
N THR A 270 23.62 -2.28 -5.77
CA THR A 270 23.73 -3.23 -4.65
C THR A 270 22.34 -3.51 -4.07
N GLN A 271 21.55 -2.46 -3.86
CA GLN A 271 20.16 -2.57 -3.39
C GLN A 271 19.31 -3.38 -4.39
N ILE A 272 19.46 -3.12 -5.70
CA ILE A 272 18.79 -3.89 -6.76
C ILE A 272 19.17 -5.38 -6.67
N GLN A 273 20.47 -5.68 -6.61
CA GLN A 273 20.96 -7.06 -6.50
C GLN A 273 20.46 -7.76 -5.22
N ASP A 274 20.36 -7.04 -4.12
CA ASP A 274 19.86 -7.57 -2.85
C ASP A 274 18.38 -7.94 -2.91
N ILE A 275 17.56 -7.12 -3.58
CA ILE A 275 16.15 -7.44 -3.81
C ILE A 275 16.03 -8.64 -4.77
N GLU A 276 16.77 -8.62 -5.88
CA GLU A 276 16.70 -9.61 -6.95
C GLU A 276 17.19 -11.02 -6.55
N GLN A 277 17.87 -11.16 -5.41
CA GLN A 277 18.13 -12.46 -4.79
C GLN A 277 16.84 -13.24 -4.48
N SER A 278 15.73 -12.53 -4.23
CA SER A 278 14.50 -13.13 -3.71
C SER A 278 13.23 -12.78 -4.49
N ALA A 279 13.22 -11.66 -5.22
CA ALA A 279 12.06 -11.18 -5.96
C ALA A 279 12.47 -10.32 -7.17
N LYS A 280 11.74 -10.44 -8.29
CA LYS A 280 12.00 -9.66 -9.50
C LYS A 280 11.44 -8.23 -9.37
N LEU A 281 12.21 -7.21 -9.71
CA LEU A 281 11.70 -5.83 -9.79
C LEU A 281 10.77 -5.65 -10.99
N LEU A 282 9.63 -4.99 -10.78
CA LEU A 282 8.64 -4.67 -11.80
C LEU A 282 8.28 -3.17 -11.74
N PRO A 283 9.05 -2.32 -12.44
CA PRO A 283 8.84 -0.88 -12.44
C PRO A 283 7.68 -0.46 -13.35
N PHE A 284 6.90 0.54 -12.92
CA PHE A 284 5.86 1.20 -13.72
C PHE A 284 6.02 2.72 -13.74
N ASP A 285 5.84 3.37 -14.89
CA ASP A 285 5.73 4.83 -14.94
C ASP A 285 4.36 5.25 -14.41
N VAL A 286 4.37 5.97 -13.30
CA VAL A 286 3.19 6.54 -12.62
C VAL A 286 3.43 8.01 -12.28
N SER A 287 4.25 8.69 -13.10
CA SER A 287 4.71 10.05 -12.86
C SER A 287 3.58 11.07 -12.72
N THR A 288 2.43 10.85 -13.36
CA THR A 288 1.25 11.70 -13.18
C THR A 288 0.56 11.42 -11.86
N ILE A 289 0.41 10.15 -11.46
CA ILE A 289 -0.15 9.78 -10.14
C ILE A 289 0.71 10.33 -8.99
N GLU A 290 2.04 10.32 -9.15
CA GLU A 290 2.99 10.86 -8.16
C GLU A 290 2.80 12.35 -7.86
N LEU A 291 2.12 13.10 -8.73
CA LEU A 291 1.73 14.48 -8.44
C LEU A 291 0.84 14.59 -7.19
N ALA A 292 -0.01 13.60 -6.89
CA ALA A 292 -0.82 13.57 -5.67
C ALA A 292 -0.02 13.18 -4.40
N GLY A 293 1.28 12.89 -4.55
CA GLY A 293 2.19 12.53 -3.47
C GLY A 293 2.09 11.08 -3.00
N GLY A 294 1.36 10.22 -3.72
CA GLY A 294 1.37 8.76 -3.58
C GLY A 294 1.97 8.09 -4.80
N SER A 295 2.47 6.86 -4.67
CA SER A 295 3.07 6.11 -5.78
C SER A 295 2.51 4.67 -5.81
N VAL A 296 3.25 3.73 -6.38
CA VAL A 296 2.81 2.37 -6.69
C VAL A 296 2.18 1.61 -5.52
N ARG A 297 2.79 1.63 -4.31
CA ARG A 297 2.21 0.94 -3.14
C ARG A 297 0.84 1.51 -2.77
N CYS A 298 0.64 2.82 -2.90
CA CYS A 298 -0.64 3.46 -2.61
C CYS A 298 -1.74 3.04 -3.59
N MET A 299 -1.38 2.80 -4.86
CA MET A 299 -2.32 2.39 -5.90
C MET A 299 -2.86 0.95 -5.71
N LEU A 300 -2.29 0.18 -4.78
CA LEU A 300 -2.51 -1.26 -4.64
C LEU A 300 -3.04 -1.61 -3.24
N ALA A 301 -4.30 -2.04 -3.17
CA ALA A 301 -4.82 -2.74 -2.01
C ALA A 301 -4.63 -4.25 -2.19
N GLY A 302 -3.65 -4.83 -1.49
CA GLY A 302 -3.35 -6.26 -1.51
C GLY A 302 -4.46 -7.10 -0.88
N ILE A 303 -4.82 -8.21 -1.53
CA ILE A 303 -5.84 -9.14 -1.06
C ILE A 303 -5.18 -10.35 -0.38
N HIS A 304 -5.21 -10.37 0.95
CA HIS A 304 -4.75 -11.48 1.81
C HIS A 304 -5.88 -12.43 2.20
N LEU A 305 -6.92 -12.51 1.36
CA LEU A 305 -8.06 -13.40 1.54
C LEU A 305 -7.88 -14.66 0.69
N SER A 306 -8.42 -15.78 1.18
CA SER A 306 -8.53 -17.00 0.37
C SER A 306 -9.63 -16.83 -0.68
N ARG A 307 -9.33 -17.11 -1.94
CA ARG A 307 -10.33 -17.10 -3.01
C ARG A 307 -11.36 -18.22 -2.78
N ARG A 308 -12.62 -17.99 -3.16
CA ARG A 308 -13.61 -19.06 -3.26
C ARG A 308 -13.30 -19.91 -4.50
N GLU A 309 -13.44 -21.23 -4.39
CA GLU A 309 -13.36 -22.08 -5.56
C GLU A 309 -14.61 -21.89 -6.44
N PRO A 310 -14.47 -21.87 -7.77
CA PRO A 310 -15.63 -21.91 -8.66
C PRO A 310 -16.43 -23.19 -8.42
N ALA A 311 -17.76 -23.10 -8.40
CA ALA A 311 -18.67 -24.23 -8.16
C ALA A 311 -18.46 -25.43 -9.11
N VAL A 312 -17.87 -25.21 -10.30
CA VAL A 312 -17.58 -26.25 -11.29
C VAL A 312 -16.47 -27.22 -10.84
N THR A 313 -15.53 -26.77 -10.02
CA THR A 313 -14.43 -27.61 -9.51
C THR A 313 -14.90 -28.55 -8.40
N GLN A 314 -15.91 -28.16 -7.63
CA GLN A 314 -16.45 -28.98 -6.53
C GLN A 314 -17.17 -30.25 -7.02
N LEU A 315 -17.76 -30.23 -8.22
CA LEU A 315 -18.41 -31.40 -8.82
C LEU A 315 -17.41 -32.46 -9.31
N LEU A 316 -16.21 -32.06 -9.74
CA LEU A 316 -15.16 -32.99 -10.16
C LEU A 316 -14.53 -33.74 -8.98
N TYR A 317 -14.46 -33.12 -7.80
CA TYR A 317 -14.02 -33.79 -6.57
C TYR A 317 -15.10 -34.62 -5.88
N ALA A 318 -16.38 -34.37 -6.17
CA ALA A 318 -17.49 -35.17 -5.64
C ALA A 318 -17.79 -36.43 -6.50
N ALA A 319 -17.17 -36.55 -7.67
CA ALA A 319 -17.36 -37.66 -8.61
C ALA A 319 -16.13 -38.57 -8.74
N GLY A 320 -15.13 -38.43 -7.85
CA GLY A 320 -13.90 -39.23 -7.81
C GLY A 320 -13.74 -39.99 -6.51
#